data_AF-A0A520ALK7-F1
#
_entry.id   AF-A0A520ALK7-F1
#
_cell.length_a   1.000
_cell.length_b   1.000
_cell.length_c   1.000
_cell.angle_alpha   90.00
_cell.angle_beta   90.00
_cell.angle_gamma   90.00
#
_symmetry.space_group_name_H-M   'P 1'
#
loop_
_entity.id
_entity.type
_entity.pdbx_description
1 polymer ?
#
loop_
_entity_poly.entity_id
_entity_poly.type
_entity_poly.pdbx_seq_one_letter_code
_entity_poly.pdbx_strand_id
1 'polypeptide(L)'
;MRSPRMGRYEIFVPDARLEVIREKVSGYDWNRLPDAGGWKAGVGKPDLKRLVDYWLERFDWRAIERRLNALPHFITEVEGEHIHFVHVQGDGSRPPLLLLHGWPGSFIEFEAVIAPLVADGHDVVVPSL
;
A
#
# COMPACT_ATOMS: atom_id res chain seq x y z
N MET A 1 -13.84 21.09 21.34
CA MET A 1 -12.96 20.68 20.25
C MET A 1 -13.86 20.16 19.12
N ARG A 2 -13.83 20.75 17.92
CA ARG A 2 -14.65 20.25 16.79
C ARG A 2 -14.01 18.95 16.29
N SER A 3 -14.79 17.89 16.14
CA SER A 3 -14.30 16.65 15.53
C SER A 3 -13.75 16.95 14.13
N PRO A 4 -12.58 16.41 13.75
CA PRO A 4 -12.06 16.54 12.41
C PRO A 4 -13.09 16.06 11.38
N ARG A 5 -13.23 16.76 10.25
CA ARG A 5 -14.08 16.30 9.16
C ARG A 5 -13.37 15.19 8.42
N MET A 6 -13.83 13.95 8.63
CA MET A 6 -13.38 12.78 7.89
C MET A 6 -14.06 12.73 6.52
N GLY A 7 -13.26 12.63 5.45
CA GLY A 7 -13.73 12.39 4.08
C GLY A 7 -13.49 10.94 3.67
N ARG A 8 -14.37 10.37 2.83
CA ARG A 8 -14.07 9.09 2.17
C ARG A 8 -12.91 9.29 1.20
N TYR A 9 -12.04 8.28 1.13
CA TYR A 9 -10.94 8.25 0.20
C TYR A 9 -11.09 7.04 -0.73
N GLU A 10 -10.64 7.18 -1.97
CA GLU A 10 -10.59 6.09 -2.94
C GLU A 10 -9.21 6.13 -3.60
N ILE A 11 -8.53 4.99 -3.62
CA ILE A 11 -7.26 4.85 -4.31
C ILE A 11 -7.55 4.83 -5.80
N PHE A 12 -7.06 5.84 -6.51
CA PHE A 12 -7.19 5.92 -7.96
C PHE A 12 -5.89 6.45 -8.57
N VAL A 13 -5.25 5.61 -9.37
CA VAL A 13 -4.07 5.98 -10.17
C VAL A 13 -4.47 6.07 -11.64
N PRO A 14 -4.38 7.23 -12.31
CA PRO A 14 -4.77 7.36 -13.73
C PRO A 14 -3.96 6.45 -14.65
N ASP A 15 -4.56 5.95 -15.74
CA ASP A 15 -3.86 5.11 -16.74
C ASP A 15 -2.60 5.78 -17.29
N ALA A 16 -2.67 7.10 -17.56
CA ALA A 16 -1.51 7.86 -18.01
C ALA A 16 -0.30 7.77 -17.04
N ARG A 17 -0.55 7.66 -15.74
CA ARG A 17 0.52 7.47 -14.75
C ARG A 17 1.07 6.04 -14.81
N LEU A 18 0.23 5.05 -15.03
CA LEU A 18 0.65 3.65 -15.18
C LEU A 18 1.52 3.47 -16.44
N GLU A 19 1.14 4.08 -17.55
CA GLU A 19 1.94 4.05 -18.79
C GLU A 19 3.32 4.69 -18.59
N VAL A 20 3.38 5.87 -17.96
CA VAL A 20 4.68 6.51 -17.64
C VAL A 20 5.56 5.62 -16.76
N ILE A 21 4.98 4.87 -15.82
CA ILE A 21 5.73 3.91 -14.99
C ILE A 21 6.21 2.73 -15.85
N ARG A 22 5.34 2.18 -16.69
CA ARG A 22 5.65 1.07 -17.60
C ARG A 22 6.82 1.42 -18.52
N GLU A 23 6.77 2.58 -19.18
CA GLU A 23 7.84 3.08 -20.06
C GLU A 23 9.18 3.21 -19.33
N LYS A 24 9.17 3.74 -18.10
CA LYS A 24 10.38 3.87 -17.29
C LYS A 24 10.98 2.52 -16.91
N VAL A 25 10.13 1.56 -16.54
CA VAL A 25 10.56 0.21 -16.16
C VAL A 25 11.10 -0.53 -17.38
N SER A 26 10.41 -0.48 -18.52
CA SER A 26 10.85 -1.15 -19.76
C SER A 26 12.09 -0.50 -20.38
N GLY A 27 12.25 0.81 -20.22
CA GLY A 27 13.37 1.59 -20.76
C GLY A 27 14.65 1.55 -19.94
N TYR A 28 14.72 0.76 -18.86
CA TYR A 28 15.90 0.69 -18.01
C TYR A 28 17.11 0.10 -18.77
N ASP A 29 18.20 0.87 -18.83
CA ASP A 29 19.48 0.42 -19.42
C ASP A 29 20.22 -0.52 -18.47
N TRP A 30 20.08 -1.83 -18.70
CA TRP A 30 20.71 -2.88 -17.91
C TRP A 30 22.24 -2.87 -17.94
N ASN A 31 22.90 -2.12 -18.84
CA ASN A 31 24.35 -1.97 -18.81
C ASN A 31 24.82 -1.11 -17.63
N ARG A 32 23.92 -0.31 -17.05
CA ARG A 32 24.18 0.51 -15.85
C ARG A 32 24.19 -0.30 -14.56
N LEU A 33 23.68 -1.52 -14.58
CA LEU A 33 23.67 -2.42 -13.42
C LEU A 33 24.76 -3.49 -13.57
N PRO A 34 25.90 -3.37 -12.86
CA PRO A 34 26.90 -4.43 -12.84
C PRO A 34 26.36 -5.67 -12.13
N ASP A 35 26.83 -6.85 -12.53
CA ASP A 35 26.58 -8.07 -11.76
C ASP A 35 27.60 -8.14 -10.62
N ALA A 36 27.16 -7.79 -9.41
CA ALA A 36 28.00 -7.64 -8.23
C ALA A 36 28.11 -8.92 -7.38
N GLY A 37 27.72 -10.08 -7.90
CA GLY A 37 27.82 -11.35 -7.16
C GLY A 37 26.57 -11.73 -6.36
N GLY A 38 25.38 -11.29 -6.82
CA GLY A 38 24.08 -11.65 -6.24
C GLY A 38 23.82 -11.05 -4.85
N TRP A 39 22.91 -11.67 -4.09
CA TRP A 39 22.37 -11.17 -2.81
C TRP A 39 23.39 -10.80 -1.73
N LYS A 40 24.64 -11.26 -1.84
CA LYS A 40 25.73 -10.85 -0.93
C LYS A 40 26.13 -9.38 -1.08
N ALA A 41 25.82 -8.77 -2.22
CA ALA A 41 26.11 -7.37 -2.55
C ALA A 41 24.82 -6.55 -2.83
N GLY A 42 23.66 -7.04 -2.40
CA GLY A 42 22.34 -6.51 -2.75
C GLY A 42 21.62 -7.33 -3.83
N VAL A 43 20.45 -6.87 -4.28
CA VAL A 43 19.62 -7.62 -5.25
C VAL A 43 20.44 -7.97 -6.49
N GLY A 44 20.49 -9.26 -6.84
CA GLY A 44 21.20 -9.74 -8.03
C GLY A 44 20.55 -9.25 -9.32
N LYS A 45 21.36 -8.96 -10.34
CA LYS A 45 20.86 -8.57 -11.67
C LYS A 45 19.85 -9.57 -12.27
N PRO A 46 20.04 -10.90 -12.16
CA PRO A 46 19.04 -11.86 -12.64
C PRO A 46 17.71 -11.78 -11.88
N ASP A 47 17.75 -11.58 -10.56
CA ASP A 47 16.54 -11.45 -9.74
C ASP A 47 15.75 -10.20 -10.10
N LEU A 48 16.44 -9.06 -10.28
CA LEU A 48 15.79 -7.82 -10.66
C LEU A 48 15.16 -7.92 -12.05
N LYS A 49 15.84 -8.56 -13.02
CA LYS A 49 15.27 -8.83 -14.35
C LYS A 49 13.99 -9.65 -14.25
N ARG A 50 14.00 -10.74 -13.48
CA ARG A 50 12.81 -11.57 -13.25
C ARG A 50 11.65 -10.77 -12.64
N LEU A 51 11.94 -9.86 -11.72
CA LEU A 51 10.92 -8.98 -11.12
C LEU A 51 10.37 -7.98 -12.14
N VAL A 52 11.23 -7.37 -12.95
CA VAL A 52 10.84 -6.46 -14.03
C VAL A 52 9.98 -7.18 -15.07
N ASP A 53 10.37 -8.39 -15.49
CA ASP A 53 9.59 -9.21 -16.42
C ASP A 53 8.20 -9.52 -15.86
N TYR A 54 8.11 -9.89 -14.58
CA TYR A 54 6.81 -10.09 -13.93
C TYR A 54 5.97 -8.79 -13.93
N TRP A 55 6.60 -7.66 -13.61
CA TRP A 55 5.91 -6.37 -13.54
C TRP A 55 5.37 -5.96 -14.91
N LEU A 56 6.14 -6.15 -15.98
CA LEU A 56 5.73 -5.77 -17.33
C LEU A 56 4.71 -6.73 -17.94
N GLU A 57 4.77 -8.02 -17.64
CA GLU A 57 4.00 -9.03 -18.36
C GLU A 57 2.81 -9.59 -17.57
N ARG A 58 2.81 -9.48 -16.23
CA ARG A 58 1.83 -10.20 -15.39
C ARG A 58 1.20 -9.37 -14.28
N PHE A 59 1.84 -8.31 -13.83
CA PHE A 59 1.31 -7.49 -12.74
C PHE A 59 0.14 -6.63 -13.21
N ASP A 60 -1.04 -6.88 -12.66
CA ASP A 60 -2.25 -6.09 -12.90
C ASP A 60 -2.48 -5.08 -11.75
N TRP A 61 -2.11 -3.81 -11.97
CA TRP A 61 -2.37 -2.74 -11.01
C TRP A 61 -3.88 -2.58 -10.72
N ARG A 62 -4.75 -2.75 -11.71
CA ARG A 62 -6.20 -2.57 -11.53
C ARG A 62 -6.77 -3.65 -10.62
N ALA A 63 -6.21 -4.86 -10.64
CA ALA A 63 -6.55 -5.88 -9.65
C ALA A 63 -6.14 -5.49 -8.23
N ILE A 64 -4.95 -4.93 -8.06
CA ILE A 64 -4.48 -4.43 -6.75
C ILE A 64 -5.34 -3.26 -6.28
N GLU A 65 -5.62 -2.28 -7.13
CA GLU A 65 -6.45 -1.11 -6.81
C GLU A 65 -7.86 -1.52 -6.36
N ARG A 66 -8.51 -2.44 -7.08
CA ARG A 66 -9.81 -3.01 -6.66
C ARG A 66 -9.73 -3.72 -5.31
N ARG A 67 -8.65 -4.50 -5.09
CA ARG A 67 -8.43 -5.23 -3.84
C ARG A 67 -8.28 -4.28 -2.65
N LEU A 68 -7.47 -3.24 -2.81
CA LEU A 68 -7.24 -2.25 -1.76
C LEU A 68 -8.53 -1.48 -1.45
N ASN A 69 -9.22 -0.97 -2.47
CA ASN A 69 -10.49 -0.25 -2.31
C ASN A 69 -11.66 -1.10 -1.78
N ALA A 70 -11.48 -2.41 -1.58
CA ALA A 70 -12.44 -3.23 -0.85
C ALA A 70 -12.49 -2.86 0.65
N LEU A 71 -11.45 -2.20 1.16
CA LEU A 71 -11.43 -1.65 2.51
C LEU A 71 -12.02 -0.22 2.53
N PRO A 72 -12.65 0.18 3.64
CA PRO A 72 -13.11 1.56 3.82
C PRO A 72 -11.94 2.50 4.15
N HIS A 73 -11.54 3.31 3.16
CA HIS A 73 -10.51 4.32 3.30
C HIS A 73 -11.09 5.70 3.62
N PHE A 74 -10.34 6.45 4.41
CA PHE A 74 -10.68 7.80 4.81
C PHE A 74 -9.45 8.70 4.80
N ILE A 75 -9.72 10.01 4.76
CA ILE A 75 -8.71 11.05 4.89
C ILE A 75 -9.23 12.14 5.83
N THR A 76 -8.36 12.68 6.66
CA THR A 76 -8.67 13.80 7.55
C THR A 76 -7.48 14.72 7.69
N GLU A 77 -7.72 15.97 8.09
CA GLU A 77 -6.67 16.92 8.43
C GLU A 77 -6.32 16.81 9.93
N VAL A 78 -5.03 16.68 10.24
CA VAL A 78 -4.47 16.69 11.59
C VAL A 78 -3.27 17.62 11.58
N GLU A 79 -3.32 18.68 12.39
CA GLU A 79 -2.22 19.67 12.49
C GLU A 79 -1.78 20.27 11.14
N GLY A 80 -2.70 20.38 10.18
CA GLY A 80 -2.44 20.92 8.83
C GLY A 80 -2.00 19.86 7.80
N GLU A 81 -1.82 18.61 8.21
CA GLU A 81 -1.44 17.49 7.33
C GLU A 81 -2.63 16.59 7.01
N HIS A 82 -2.71 16.12 5.77
CA HIS A 82 -3.73 15.16 5.36
C HIS A 82 -3.28 13.74 5.68
N ILE A 83 -3.96 13.10 6.64
CA ILE A 83 -3.68 11.73 7.07
C ILE A 83 -4.69 10.78 6.42
N HIS A 84 -4.19 9.86 5.61
CA HIS A 84 -4.94 8.70 5.12
C HIS A 84 -4.99 7.60 6.18
N PHE A 85 -6.13 6.92 6.29
CA PHE A 85 -6.27 5.73 7.12
C PHE A 85 -7.37 4.79 6.62
N VAL A 86 -7.22 3.50 6.91
CA VAL A 86 -8.32 2.53 6.85
C VAL A 86 -9.01 2.50 8.20
N HIS A 87 -10.34 2.46 8.23
CA HIS A 87 -11.09 2.29 9.47
C HIS A 87 -12.26 1.33 9.27
N VAL A 88 -12.20 0.17 9.92
CA VAL A 88 -13.27 -0.84 9.91
C VAL A 88 -13.85 -0.97 11.32
N GLN A 89 -15.17 -0.83 11.43
CA GLN A 89 -15.87 -0.88 12.70
C GLN A 89 -16.19 -2.34 13.10
N GLY A 90 -15.90 -2.68 14.35
CA GLY A 90 -16.36 -3.90 15.00
C GLY A 90 -17.76 -3.72 15.59
N ASP A 91 -18.12 -4.59 16.54
CA ASP A 91 -19.39 -4.48 17.28
C ASP A 91 -19.31 -3.54 18.50
N GLY A 92 -18.13 -2.97 18.77
CA GLY A 92 -17.88 -2.06 19.88
C GLY A 92 -17.77 -2.76 21.25
N SER A 93 -17.69 -4.09 21.29
CA SER A 93 -17.55 -4.86 22.52
C SER A 93 -16.13 -4.82 23.10
N ARG A 94 -15.13 -4.40 22.29
CA ARG A 94 -13.73 -4.27 22.70
C ARG A 94 -13.14 -2.88 22.43
N PRO A 95 -12.04 -2.50 23.11
CA PRO A 95 -11.34 -1.24 22.84
C PRO A 95 -10.86 -1.15 21.38
N PRO A 96 -10.87 0.03 20.74
CA PRO A 96 -10.33 0.20 19.39
C PRO A 96 -8.83 -0.10 19.33
N LEU A 97 -8.36 -0.60 18.18
CA LEU A 97 -6.96 -0.89 17.89
C LEU A 97 -6.42 0.05 16.82
N LEU A 98 -5.26 0.63 17.11
CA LEU A 98 -4.47 1.41 16.15
C LEU A 98 -3.27 0.57 15.69
N LEU A 99 -3.22 0.23 14.41
CA LEU A 99 -2.15 -0.58 13.82
C LEU A 99 -1.19 0.30 13.03
N LEU A 100 0.07 0.36 13.47
CA LEU A 100 1.09 1.24 12.91
C LEU A 100 2.10 0.41 12.11
N HIS A 101 2.23 0.72 10.82
CA HIS A 101 3.25 0.09 9.98
C HIS A 101 4.62 0.76 10.19
N GLY A 102 5.67 0.16 9.63
CA GLY A 102 7.02 0.73 9.63
C GLY A 102 7.50 1.08 8.23
N TRP A 103 8.81 1.26 8.10
CA TRP A 103 9.50 1.34 6.82
C TRP A 103 10.21 0.01 6.52
N PRO A 104 10.17 -0.54 5.30
CA PRO A 104 9.60 -0.01 4.04
C PRO A 104 8.12 -0.42 3.81
N GLY A 105 7.37 -0.67 4.89
CA GLY A 105 5.99 -1.16 4.86
C GLY A 105 4.94 -0.08 4.59
N SER A 106 3.67 -0.47 4.69
CA SER A 106 2.51 0.41 4.55
C SER A 106 1.28 -0.23 5.22
N PHE A 107 0.17 0.50 5.29
CA PHE A 107 -1.11 -0.02 5.80
C PHE A 107 -1.54 -1.38 5.20
N ILE A 108 -1.07 -1.69 3.98
CA ILE A 108 -1.31 -2.93 3.25
C ILE A 108 -0.88 -4.17 4.06
N GLU A 109 0.15 -4.05 4.90
CA GLU A 109 0.67 -5.17 5.71
C GLU A 109 -0.39 -5.75 6.67
N PHE A 110 -1.41 -4.95 7.01
CA PHE A 110 -2.44 -5.34 7.97
C PHE A 110 -3.72 -5.91 7.33
N GLU A 111 -3.85 -5.95 6.00
CA GLU A 111 -5.09 -6.38 5.32
C GLU A 111 -5.64 -7.71 5.85
N ALA A 112 -4.75 -8.68 6.09
CA ALA A 112 -5.13 -10.02 6.54
C ALA A 112 -5.61 -10.08 8.01
N VAL A 113 -5.23 -9.13 8.85
CA VAL A 113 -5.56 -9.13 10.29
C VAL A 113 -6.74 -8.23 10.64
N ILE A 114 -7.13 -7.30 9.76
CA ILE A 114 -8.27 -6.39 9.99
C ILE A 114 -9.55 -7.19 10.25
N ALA A 115 -9.93 -8.10 9.34
CA ALA A 115 -11.19 -8.84 9.46
C ALA A 115 -11.25 -9.73 10.72
N PRO A 116 -10.21 -10.51 11.09
CA PRO A 116 -10.19 -11.24 12.36
C PRO A 116 -10.34 -10.35 13.61
N LEU A 117 -9.66 -9.19 13.66
CA LEU A 117 -9.73 -8.28 14.80
C LEU A 117 -11.11 -7.61 14.93
N VAL A 118 -11.69 -7.24 13.79
CA VAL A 118 -13.07 -6.73 13.71
C VAL A 118 -14.07 -7.78 14.20
N ALA A 119 -13.91 -9.04 13.78
CA ALA A 119 -14.75 -10.15 14.22
C ALA A 119 -14.60 -10.47 15.72
N ASP A 120 -13.46 -10.15 16.34
CA ASP A 120 -13.26 -10.24 17.79
C ASP A 120 -13.90 -9.06 18.56
N GLY A 121 -14.41 -8.04 17.86
CA GLY A 121 -15.15 -6.92 18.44
C GLY A 121 -14.38 -5.59 18.50
N HIS A 122 -13.20 -5.52 17.89
CA HIS A 122 -12.40 -4.30 17.83
C HIS A 122 -12.81 -3.41 16.65
N ASP A 123 -12.96 -2.10 16.88
CA ASP A 123 -12.77 -1.12 15.81
C ASP A 123 -11.27 -1.11 15.45
N VAL A 124 -10.94 -1.18 14.16
CA VAL A 124 -9.55 -1.23 13.67
C VAL A 124 -9.24 -0.03 12.80
N VAL A 125 -8.22 0.73 13.20
CA VAL A 125 -7.73 1.92 12.48
C VAL A 125 -6.28 1.67 12.05
N VAL A 126 -6.00 1.89 10.76
CA VAL A 126 -4.67 1.68 10.16
C VAL A 126 -4.27 2.94 9.39
N PRO A 127 -3.56 3.89 10.02
CA PRO A 127 -3.09 5.09 9.34
C PRO A 127 -1.91 4.80 8.41
N SER A 128 -1.76 5.66 7.40
CA SER A 128 -0.49 5.81 6.69
C SER A 128 0.41 6.79 7.45
N LEU A 129 1.59 6.32 7.87
CA LEU A 129 2.64 7.14 8.50
C LEU A 129 3.43 7.98 7.48
#